data_AF-A0A9X0YPI5-F1
#
_entry.id   AF-A0A9X0YPI5-F1
#
_cell.length_a   1.000
_cell.length_b   1.000
_cell.length_c   1.000
_cell.angle_alpha   90.00
_cell.angle_beta   90.00
_cell.angle_gamma   90.00
#
_symmetry.space_group_name_H-M   'P 1'
#
loop_
_entity.id
_entity.type
_entity.pdbx_description
1 polymer ?
#
loop_
_entity_poly.entity_id
_entity_poly.type
_entity_poly.pdbx_seq_one_letter_code
_entity_poly.pdbx_strand_id
1 'polypeptide(L)'
;MKKYIAFAISFLFAYPLLQISSGMLLTFTYTPDIEEAWNQSATMAQEAIISSSPSSFSISLLIAFLAASIAYFIANKFRKVNAK
;
A
#
# COMPACT_ATOMS: atom_id res chain seq x y z
N MET A 1 25.26 1.99 -4.78
CA MET A 1 24.65 2.44 -3.51
C MET A 1 24.02 3.83 -3.60
N LYS A 2 24.75 4.93 -3.85
CA LYS A 2 24.19 6.30 -3.85
C LYS A 2 22.97 6.52 -4.77
N LYS A 3 23.01 5.99 -6.01
CA LYS A 3 21.89 6.09 -6.98
C LYS A 3 20.63 5.31 -6.56
N TYR A 4 20.83 4.20 -5.85
CA TYR A 4 19.73 3.40 -5.31
C TYR A 4 19.06 4.11 -4.12
N ILE A 5 19.87 4.69 -3.23
CA ILE A 5 19.36 5.44 -2.08
C ILE A 5 18.51 6.63 -2.53
N ALA A 6 18.97 7.41 -3.51
CA ALA A 6 18.19 8.52 -4.07
C ALA A 6 16.85 8.05 -4.66
N PHE A 7 16.83 6.92 -5.36
CA PHE A 7 15.61 6.32 -5.88
C PHE A 7 14.67 5.85 -4.77
N ALA A 8 15.20 5.14 -3.76
CA ALA A 8 14.41 4.63 -2.64
C ALA A 8 13.75 5.77 -1.85
N ILE A 9 14.46 6.88 -1.64
CA ILE A 9 13.91 8.08 -1.00
C ILE A 9 12.79 8.68 -1.87
N SER A 10 12.98 8.80 -3.18
CA SER A 10 11.91 9.27 -4.08
C SER A 10 10.69 8.35 -4.05
N PHE A 11 10.90 7.03 -4.01
CA PHE A 11 9.83 6.04 -3.94
C PHE A 11 9.09 6.10 -2.61
N LEU A 12 9.79 6.39 -1.50
CA LEU A 12 9.18 6.57 -0.18
C LEU A 12 8.13 7.67 -0.16
N PHE A 13 8.31 8.75 -0.93
CA PHE A 13 7.30 9.81 -1.06
C PHE A 13 6.19 9.46 -2.05
N ALA A 14 6.53 8.76 -3.14
CA ALA A 14 5.55 8.36 -4.15
C ALA A 14 4.58 7.27 -3.63
N TYR A 15 5.06 6.36 -2.79
CA TYR A 15 4.28 5.22 -2.32
C TYR A 15 3.04 5.63 -1.50
N PRO A 16 3.11 6.51 -0.49
CA PRO A 16 1.93 7.00 0.22
C PRO A 16 0.91 7.68 -0.70
N LEU A 17 1.38 8.48 -1.67
CA LEU A 17 0.50 9.16 -2.63
C LEU A 17 -0.28 8.15 -3.48
N LEU A 18 0.40 7.11 -3.97
CA LEU A 18 -0.24 6.01 -4.70
C LEU A 18 -1.22 5.25 -3.82
N GLN A 19 -0.87 5.01 -2.56
CA GLN A 19 -1.71 4.26 -1.63
C GLN A 19 -2.99 5.02 -1.28
N ILE A 20 -2.89 6.33 -1.01
CA ILE A 20 -4.04 7.20 -0.76
C ILE A 20 -4.93 7.28 -2.00
N SER A 21 -4.33 7.49 -3.18
CA SER A 21 -5.09 7.58 -4.44
C SER A 21 -5.82 6.29 -4.77
N SER A 22 -5.15 5.14 -4.61
CA SER A 22 -5.74 3.81 -4.78
C SER A 22 -6.86 3.56 -3.78
N GLY A 23 -6.65 3.92 -2.51
CA GLY A 23 -7.67 3.82 -1.48
C GLY A 23 -8.91 4.67 -1.79
N MET A 24 -8.72 5.90 -2.27
CA MET A 24 -9.82 6.76 -2.71
C MET A 24 -10.60 6.15 -3.86
N LEU A 25 -9.92 5.62 -4.88
CA LEU A 25 -10.58 4.94 -6.01
C LEU A 25 -11.41 3.76 -5.52
N LEU A 26 -10.86 2.95 -4.63
CA LEU A 26 -11.58 1.81 -4.06
C LEU A 26 -12.85 2.27 -3.35
N THR A 27 -12.76 3.31 -2.51
CA THR A 27 -13.93 3.90 -1.83
C THR A 27 -14.94 4.48 -2.81
N PHE A 28 -14.51 5.14 -3.89
CA PHE A 28 -15.44 5.67 -4.91
C PHE A 28 -16.20 4.58 -5.65
N THR A 29 -15.57 3.42 -5.87
CA THR A 29 -16.18 2.28 -6.57
C THR A 29 -16.93 1.33 -5.65
N TYR A 30 -16.76 1.47 -4.33
CA TYR A 30 -17.37 0.61 -3.33
C TYR A 30 -18.77 1.11 -2.98
N THR A 31 -19.78 0.26 -3.15
CA THR A 31 -21.13 0.52 -2.63
C THR A 31 -21.27 -0.17 -1.28
N PRO A 32 -21.43 0.58 -0.17
CA PRO A 32 -21.57 -0.03 1.14
C PRO A 32 -22.94 -0.68 1.29
N ASP A 33 -22.97 -1.95 1.69
CA ASP A 33 -24.19 -2.63 2.14
C ASP A 33 -24.42 -2.33 3.62
N ILE A 34 -25.39 -1.45 3.88
CA ILE A 34 -25.71 -0.98 5.23
C ILE A 34 -26.51 -2.03 6.00
N GLU A 35 -27.34 -2.83 5.31
CA GLU A 35 -28.19 -3.84 5.94
C GLU A 35 -27.35 -5.00 6.46
N GLU A 36 -26.41 -5.48 5.65
CA GLU A 36 -25.45 -6.50 6.05
C GLU A 36 -24.54 -6.01 7.19
N ALA A 37 -24.03 -4.77 7.09
CA ALA A 37 -23.21 -4.18 8.14
C ALA A 37 -23.98 -4.04 9.48
N TRP A 38 -25.27 -3.70 9.43
CA TRP A 38 -26.13 -3.61 10.60
C TRP A 38 -26.36 -4.97 11.25
N ASN A 39 -26.67 -6.00 10.45
CA ASN A 39 -26.87 -7.37 10.93
C ASN A 39 -25.59 -7.94 11.57
N GLN A 40 -24.43 -7.64 11.00
CA GLN A 40 -23.13 -8.02 11.57
C GLN A 40 -22.88 -7.31 12.91
N SER A 41 -23.26 -6.04 13.05
CA SER A 41 -23.04 -5.28 14.30
C SER A 41 -23.71 -5.90 15.53
N ALA A 42 -24.86 -6.55 15.36
CA ALA A 42 -25.62 -7.18 16.44
C ALA A 42 -24.91 -8.43 17.03
N THR A 43 -23.96 -9.02 16.29
CA THR A 43 -23.19 -10.20 16.74
C THR A 43 -21.77 -9.86 17.18
N MET A 44 -21.33 -8.60 17.05
CA MET A 44 -20.00 -8.19 17.49
C MET A 44 -19.96 -7.93 19.01
N ALA A 45 -18.81 -8.17 19.63
CA ALA A 45 -18.59 -7.84 21.03
C ALA A 45 -18.81 -6.34 21.28
N GLN A 46 -19.53 -6.00 22.35
CA GLN A 46 -19.81 -4.62 22.76
C GLN A 46 -18.53 -3.82 23.09
N GLU A 47 -17.42 -4.53 23.26
CA GLU A 47 -16.09 -3.97 23.48
C GLU A 47 -15.25 -4.17 22.21
N ALA A 48 -14.90 -3.06 21.57
CA ALA A 48 -13.94 -3.09 20.48
C ALA A 48 -12.55 -3.41 21.04
N ILE A 49 -12.09 -4.65 20.86
CA ILE A 49 -10.70 -5.01 21.12
C ILE A 49 -9.86 -4.27 20.07
N ILE A 50 -9.25 -3.14 20.45
CA ILE A 50 -8.22 -2.46 19.67
C ILE A 50 -6.95 -3.32 19.75
N SER A 51 -6.99 -4.49 19.11
CA SER A 51 -5.80 -5.29 18.85
C SER A 51 -5.21 -4.78 17.54
N SER A 52 -4.14 -3.99 17.64
CA SER A 52 -3.30 -3.72 16.48
C SER A 52 -2.63 -5.04 16.09
N SER A 53 -3.24 -5.78 15.16
CA SER A 53 -2.66 -7.02 14.67
C SER A 53 -1.28 -6.70 14.05
N PRO A 54 -0.16 -7.13 14.66
CA PRO A 54 1.17 -6.73 14.22
C PRO A 54 1.45 -7.17 12.76
N SER A 55 0.75 -8.22 12.32
CA SER A 55 0.86 -8.81 10.99
C SER A 55 0.56 -7.81 9.87
N SER A 56 -0.38 -6.89 10.06
CA SER A 56 -0.83 -5.98 9.00
C SER A 56 0.25 -4.98 8.61
N PHE A 57 1.02 -4.48 9.59
CA PHE A 57 2.13 -3.57 9.34
C PHE A 57 3.31 -4.28 8.67
N SER A 58 3.66 -5.48 9.13
CA SER A 58 4.76 -6.28 8.57
C SER A 58 4.53 -6.63 7.10
N ILE A 59 3.29 -7.01 6.75
CA ILE A 59 2.91 -7.35 5.37
C ILE A 59 3.00 -6.10 4.48
N SER A 60 2.49 -4.95 4.95
CA SER A 60 2.55 -3.71 4.18
C SER A 60 3.99 -3.25 3.92
N LEU A 61 4.88 -3.40 4.90
CA LEU A 61 6.30 -3.09 4.75
C LEU A 61 6.99 -4.01 3.72
N LEU A 62 6.67 -5.30 3.73
CA LEU A 62 7.20 -6.28 2.79
C LEU A 62 6.76 -5.98 1.35
N ILE A 63 5.48 -5.62 1.16
CA ILE A 63 4.94 -5.21 -0.15
C ILE A 63 5.62 -3.92 -0.63
N ALA A 64 5.79 -2.92 0.24
CA ALA A 64 6.47 -1.68 -0.09
C ALA A 64 7.93 -1.93 -0.53
N PHE A 65 8.64 -2.83 0.14
CA PHE A 65 10.01 -3.21 -0.21
C PHE A 65 10.09 -3.92 -1.58
N LEU A 66 9.17 -4.84 -1.85
CA LEU A 66 9.06 -5.51 -3.16
C LEU A 66 8.77 -4.49 -4.27
N ALA A 67 7.81 -3.59 -4.04
CA ALA A 67 7.45 -2.55 -5.00
C ALA A 67 8.64 -1.64 -5.32
N ALA A 68 9.39 -1.20 -4.30
CA ALA A 68 10.60 -0.40 -4.48
C ALA A 68 11.68 -1.16 -5.28
N SER A 69 11.87 -2.45 -5.00
CA SER A 69 12.84 -3.29 -5.68
C SER A 69 12.51 -3.48 -7.16
N ILE A 70 11.24 -3.76 -7.46
CA ILE A 70 10.73 -3.92 -8.83
C ILE A 70 10.87 -2.60 -9.59
N ALA A 71 10.43 -1.49 -8.98
CA ALA A 71 10.49 -0.18 -9.61
C ALA A 71 11.93 0.25 -9.91
N TYR A 72 12.88 -0.05 -9.00
CA TYR A 72 14.31 0.22 -9.26
C TYR A 72 14.86 -0.63 -10.41
N PHE A 73 14.50 -1.91 -10.46
CA PHE A 73 14.94 -2.80 -11.53
C PHE A 73 14.42 -2.34 -12.90
N ILE A 74 13.15 -1.98 -12.97
CA ILE A 74 12.50 -1.41 -14.15
C ILE A 74 13.21 -0.11 -14.58
N ALA A 75 13.36 0.84 -13.66
CA ALA A 75 14.02 2.11 -13.94
C ALA A 75 15.45 1.93 -14.46
N ASN A 76 16.20 0.99 -13.88
CA ASN A 76 17.56 0.70 -14.31
C ASN A 76 17.60 0.01 -15.69
N LYS A 77 16.64 -0.86 -16.00
CA LYS A 77 16.52 -1.49 -17.34
C LYS A 77 16.23 -0.43 -18.40
N PHE A 78 15.26 0.45 -18.18
CA PHE A 78 14.92 1.54 -19.11
C PHE A 78 16.09 2.53 -19.29
N ARG A 79 16.80 2.87 -18.20
CA ARG A 79 17.99 3.74 -18.28
C ARG A 79 19.11 3.14 -19.13
N LYS A 80 19.30 1.81 -19.11
CA LYS A 80 20.29 1.13 -19.97
C LYS A 80 19.86 1.07 -21.44
N VAL A 81 18.56 1.01 -21.72
CA VAL A 81 18.02 1.03 -23.09
C VAL A 81 18.24 2.39 -23.75
N ASN A 82 17.99 3.50 -23.04
CA ASN A 82 18.19 4.85 -23.56
C ASN A 82 19.67 5.29 -23.67
N ALA A 83 20.61 4.51 -23.11
CA ALA A 83 22.04 4.81 -23.15
C ALA A 83 22.78 4.05 -24.27
N LYS A 84 22.04 3.33 -25.13
CA LYS A 84 22.55 2.52 -26.24
C LYS A 84 21.96 3.06 -27.54
#